data_AF-A0A1H5D411-F1
#
_entry.id   AF-A0A1H5D411-F1
#
_cell.length_a   1.000
_cell.length_b   1.000
_cell.length_c   1.000
_cell.angle_alpha   90.00
_cell.angle_beta   90.00
_cell.angle_gamma   90.00
#
_symmetry.space_group_name_H-M   'P 1'
#
loop_
_entity.id
_entity.type
_entity.pdbx_description
1 polymer ?
#
loop_
_entity_poly.entity_id
_entity_poly.type
_entity_poly.pdbx_seq_one_letter_code
_entity_poly.pdbx_strand_id
1 'polypeptide(L)' 'MQGQTLEFWLEQEWLIPERTITGMIFTEGDVARARFIQDLAAGMGVNDEGIDVVLHLVDQLHGMRRVLVRLHDEVSGEAT' A
#
# COMPACT_ATOMS: atom_id res chain seq x y z
N MET A 1 -16.45 -0.18 -16.66
CA MET A 1 -16.24 -1.08 -15.50
C MET A 1 -14.93 -0.86 -14.78
N GLN A 2 -13.79 -0.60 -15.44
CA GLN A 2 -12.49 -0.42 -14.74
C GLN A 2 -12.37 0.88 -13.91
N GLY A 3 -13.04 1.97 -14.29
CA GLY A 3 -13.00 3.25 -13.56
C GLY A 3 -13.73 3.24 -12.21
N GLN A 4 -14.84 2.51 -12.09
CA GLN A 4 -15.62 2.40 -10.85
C GLN A 4 -14.85 1.71 -9.72
N THR A 5 -13.97 0.77 -10.07
CA THR A 5 -13.12 0.06 -9.10
C THR A 5 -12.02 0.98 -8.55
N LEU A 6 -11.42 1.84 -9.38
CA LEU A 6 -10.38 2.77 -8.92
C LEU A 6 -10.97 3.86 -8.02
N GLU A 7 -12.12 4.44 -8.37
CA GLU A 7 -12.82 5.42 -7.53
C GLU A 7 -13.15 4.83 -6.15
N PHE A 8 -13.69 3.60 -6.12
CA PHE A 8 -13.94 2.89 -4.86
C PHE A 8 -12.67 2.70 -4.02
N TRP A 9 -11.55 2.29 -4.62
CA TRP A 9 -10.29 2.12 -3.89
C TRP A 9 -9.72 3.44 -3.35
N LEU A 10 -9.94 4.55 -4.05
CA LEU A 10 -9.55 5.87 -3.56
C LEU A 10 -10.47 6.33 -2.42
N GLU A 11 -11.77 6.02 -2.48
CA GLU A 11 -12.74 6.34 -1.44
C GLU A 11 -12.52 5.53 -0.15
N GLN A 12 -12.15 4.27 -0.26
CA GLN A 12 -11.79 3.42 0.88
C GLN A 12 -10.35 3.67 1.37
N GLU A 13 -9.63 4.63 0.79
CA GLU A 13 -8.23 4.94 1.09
C GLU A 13 -7.27 3.74 0.90
N TRP A 14 -7.66 2.74 0.11
CA TRP A 14 -6.79 1.61 -0.25
C TRP A 14 -5.66 2.02 -1.19
N LEU A 15 -5.88 3.07 -1.98
CA LEU A 15 -4.85 3.73 -2.76
C LEU A 15 -4.83 5.20 -2.38
N ILE A 16 -3.63 5.71 -2.06
CA ILE A 16 -3.43 7.11 -1.67
C ILE A 16 -2.33 7.68 -2.57
N PRO A 17 -2.64 7.98 -3.84
CA PRO A 17 -1.68 8.59 -4.76
C PRO A 17 -1.36 10.02 -4.34
N GLU A 18 -0.22 10.53 -4.82
CA GLU A 18 0.14 11.92 -4.60
C GLU A 18 -0.78 12.84 -5.40
N ARG A 19 -1.43 13.79 -4.71
CA ARG A 19 -2.27 14.80 -5.36
C ARG A 19 -1.43 16.01 -5.77
N THR A 20 -1.41 16.30 -7.07
CA THR A 20 -0.70 17.43 -7.66
C THR A 20 -1.67 18.40 -8.34
N ILE A 21 -1.17 19.57 -8.72
CA ILE A 21 -1.94 20.64 -9.39
C ILE A 21 -2.53 20.15 -10.73
N THR A 22 -1.91 19.17 -11.38
CA THR A 22 -2.29 18.63 -12.68
C THR A 22 -3.03 17.29 -12.59
N GLY A 23 -3.19 16.70 -11.40
CA GLY A 23 -3.90 15.43 -11.20
C GLY A 23 -3.27 14.53 -10.14
N MET A 24 -3.66 13.26 -10.15
CA MET A 24 -3.07 12.23 -9.26
C MET A 24 -1.87 11.56 -9.93
N ILE A 25 -0.77 11.47 -9.19
CA ILE A 25 0.42 10.72 -9.58
C ILE A 25 0.46 9.42 -8.79
N PHE A 26 0.47 8.31 -9.51
CA PHE A 26 0.62 6.97 -8.94
C PHE A 26 2.09 6.55 -9.02
N THR A 27 2.62 6.08 -7.90
CA THR A 27 3.95 5.49 -7.80
C THR A 27 3.91 4.02 -8.22
N GLU A 28 5.08 3.41 -8.41
CA GLU A 28 5.16 1.95 -8.61
C GLU A 28 4.59 1.18 -7.41
N GLY A 29 4.70 1.73 -6.19
CA GLY A 29 4.10 1.17 -4.98
C GLY A 29 2.57 1.12 -5.06
N ASP A 30 1.95 2.17 -5.61
CA ASP A 30 0.49 2.21 -5.78
C ASP A 30 0.02 1.18 -6.81
N VAL A 31 0.76 1.01 -7.92
CA VAL A 31 0.48 -0.01 -8.92
C VAL A 31 0.64 -1.42 -8.34
N ALA A 32 1.68 -1.65 -7.55
CA ALA A 32 1.89 -2.92 -6.85
C ALA A 32 0.76 -3.21 -5.85
N ARG A 33 0.33 -2.21 -5.07
CA ARG A 33 -0.79 -2.33 -4.14
C ARG A 33 -2.11 -2.60 -4.88
N ALA A 34 -2.36 -1.93 -6.00
CA ALA A 34 -3.55 -2.17 -6.82
C ALA A 34 -3.62 -3.62 -7.36
N ARG A 35 -2.48 -4.18 -7.80
CA ARG A 35 -2.40 -5.59 -8.21
C ARG A 35 -2.65 -6.53 -7.03
N PHE A 36 -2.08 -6.23 -5.87
CA PHE A 36 -2.30 -7.02 -4.67
C PHE A 36 -3.78 -7.05 -4.24
N ILE A 37 -4.46 -5.90 -4.30
CA ILE A 37 -5.91 -5.83 -4.04
C ILE A 37 -6.69 -6.68 -5.03
N GLN A 38 -6.33 -6.68 -6.33
CA GLN A 38 -6.96 -7.55 -7.32
C GLN A 38 -6.74 -9.03 -7.00
N ASP A 39 -5.54 -9.42 -6.59
CA ASP A 39 -5.23 -10.80 -6.25
C ASP A 39 -6.04 -11.27 -5.02
N LEU A 40 -6.24 -10.40 -4.04
CA LEU A 40 -7.09 -10.69 -2.87
C LEU A 40 -8.57 -10.85 -3.28
N ALA A 41 -9.11 -9.89 -4.02
CA ALA A 41 -10.52 -9.87 -4.40
C ALA A 41 -10.87 -10.99 -5.39
N ALA A 42 -10.15 -11.07 -6.51
CA ALA A 42 -10.47 -11.96 -7.62
C ALA A 42 -9.74 -13.31 -7.52
N GLY A 43 -8.50 -13.32 -7.00
CA GLY A 43 -7.69 -14.53 -6.88
C GLY A 43 -8.03 -15.36 -5.64
N MET A 44 -8.42 -14.71 -4.53
CA MET A 44 -8.66 -15.37 -3.25
C MET A 44 -10.11 -15.23 -2.73
N GLY A 45 -10.95 -14.42 -3.38
CA GLY A 45 -12.35 -14.23 -2.98
C GLY A 45 -12.52 -13.49 -1.66
N VAL A 46 -11.54 -12.68 -1.27
CA VAL A 46 -11.61 -11.86 -0.06
C VAL A 46 -12.61 -10.72 -0.29
N ASN A 47 -13.50 -10.49 0.68
CA ASN A 47 -14.45 -9.39 0.64
C ASN A 47 -13.79 -8.05 1.00
N ASP A 48 -14.50 -6.94 0.82
CA ASP A 48 -13.94 -5.61 1.02
C ASP A 48 -13.42 -5.40 2.46
N GLU A 49 -14.18 -5.83 3.47
CA GLU A 49 -13.76 -5.76 4.88
C GLU A 49 -12.49 -6.60 5.16
N GLY A 50 -12.36 -7.74 4.51
CA GLY A 50 -11.14 -8.56 4.61
C GLY A 50 -9.95 -7.90 3.94
N ILE A 51 -10.16 -7.20 2.82
CA ILE A 51 -9.11 -6.44 2.14
C ILE A 51 -8.60 -5.31 3.05
N ASP A 52 -9.48 -4.56 3.72
CA ASP A 52 -9.10 -3.55 4.71
C ASP A 52 -8.13 -4.11 5.76
N VAL A 53 -8.49 -5.24 6.36
CA VAL A 53 -7.67 -5.88 7.40
C VAL A 53 -6.31 -6.29 6.84
N VAL A 54 -6.28 -6.90 5.64
CA VAL A 54 -5.03 -7.34 5.02
C VAL A 54 -4.13 -6.15 4.69
N LEU A 55 -4.67 -5.08 4.12
CA LEU A 55 -3.91 -3.86 3.81
C LEU A 55 -3.34 -3.23 5.08
N HIS A 56 -4.14 -3.14 6.15
CA HIS A 56 -3.69 -2.62 7.43
C HIS A 56 -2.54 -3.45 8.03
N LEU A 57 -2.59 -4.78 7.92
CA LEU A 57 -1.51 -5.66 8.39
C LEU A 57 -0.23 -5.53 7.56
N VAL A 58 -0.37 -5.42 6.23
CA VAL A 58 0.76 -5.21 5.32
C VAL A 58 1.44 -3.87 5.60
N ASP A 59 0.67 -2.82 5.84
CA ASP A 59 1.21 -1.50 6.17
C ASP A 59 1.96 -1.51 7.51
N GLN A 60 1.44 -2.22 8.52
CA GLN A 60 2.15 -2.44 9.79
C GLN A 60 3.47 -3.19 9.58
N LEU A 61 3.48 -4.25 8.76
CA LEU A 61 4.69 -5.00 8.45
C LEU A 61 5.75 -4.13 7.74
N HIS A 62 5.32 -3.29 6.79
CA HIS A 62 6.22 -2.34 6.14
C HIS A 62 6.75 -1.29 7.12
N GLY A 63 5.89 -0.79 8.02
CA GLY A 63 6.30 0.10 9.10
C GLY A 63 7.39 -0.51 9.98
N MET A 64 7.15 -1.74 10.45
CA MET A 64 8.11 -2.50 11.26
C MET A 64 9.43 -2.69 10.52
N ARG A 65 9.39 -3.11 9.25
CA ARG A 65 10.60 -3.29 8.42
C ARG A 65 11.40 -1.99 8.30
N ARG A 66 10.74 -0.85 8.07
CA ARG A 66 11.44 0.46 8.00
C ARG A 66 12.14 0.81 9.31
N VAL A 67 11.49 0.57 10.45
CA VAL A 67 12.09 0.80 11.76
C VAL A 67 13.32 -0.10 11.97
N LEU A 68 13.22 -1.38 11.63
CA LEU A 68 14.35 -2.31 11.77
C LEU A 68 15.53 -1.94 10.88
N VAL A 69 15.28 -1.56 9.62
CA VAL A 69 16.34 -1.09 8.71
C VAL A 69 17.01 0.17 9.25
N ARG A 70 16.23 1.13 9.73
CA ARG A 70 16.75 2.35 10.34
C ARG A 70 17.63 2.06 11.56
N LEU A 71 17.18 1.20 12.48
CA LEU A 71 17.96 0.81 13.65
C LEU A 71 19.25 0.09 13.26
N HIS A 72 19.20 -0.78 12.25
CA HIS A 72 20.39 -1.45 11.71
C HIS A 72 21.40 -0.43 11.17
N ASP A 73 20.94 0.56 10.42
CA ASP A 73 21.80 1.58 9.82
C ASP A 73 22.39 2.51 10.88
N GLU A 74 21.63 2.86 11.93
CA GLU A 74 22.12 3.64 13.08
C GLU A 74 23.22 2.87 13.84
N VAL A 75 23.00 1.58 14.15
CA VAL A 75 24.00 0.71 14.82
C VAL A 75 25.24 0.52 13.95
N SER A 76 25.08 0.41 12.63
CA SER A 76 26.20 0.24 11.70
C SER A 76 26.96 1.55 11.44
N GLY A 77 26.28 2.70 11.58
CA GLY A 77 26.84 4.03 11.40
C GLY A 77 27.65 4.55 12.59
N GLU A 78 27.42 4.05 13.80
CA GLU A 78 28.21 4.40 15.00
C GLU A 78 29.60 3.73 15.06
N ALA A 79 29.90 2.79 14.15
CA ALA A 79 31.17 2.08 14.11
C ALA A 79 32.27 2.75 13.24
N THR A 80 32.07 3.99 12.76
CA THR A 80 33.07 4.77 12.00
C THR A 80 33.29 6.14 12.63
#